data_AF-A0A9P5WZC2-F1
#
_entry.id   AF-A0A9P5WZC2-F1
#
_cell.length_a   1.000
_cell.length_b   1.000
_cell.length_c   1.000
_cell.angle_alpha   90.00
_cell.angle_beta   90.00
_cell.angle_gamma   90.00
#
_symmetry.space_group_name_H-M   'P 1'
#
loop_
_entity.id
_entity.type
_entity.pdbx_description
1 polymer ?
#
loop_
_entity_poly.entity_id
_entity_poly.type
_entity_poly.pdbx_seq_one_letter_code
_entity_poly.pdbx_strand_id
1 'polypeptide(L)' 'MLIGGMQIADPKTFALEFSKFGAELLGKPEAYITVQYHHNETITFGGTFDPAFTLKIV' A
#
# COMPACT_ATOMS: atom_id res chain seq x y z
N MET A 1 3.01 5.22 0.26
CA MET A 1 3.28 4.44 -0.97
C MET A 1 3.46 2.98 -0.60
N LEU A 2 2.63 2.11 -1.18
CA LEU A 2 2.73 0.66 -1.07
C LEU A 2 3.28 0.10 -2.38
N ILE A 3 4.34 -0.69 -2.32
CA ILE A 3 4.92 -1.38 -3.48
C ILE A 3 4.84 -2.88 -3.21
N GLY A 4 4.16 -3.67 -4.04
CA GLY A 4 3.99 -5.11 -3.81
C GLY A 4 4.29 -5.95 -5.04
N GLY A 5 4.80 -7.18 -4.82
CA GLY A 5 5.05 -8.16 -5.88
C GLY A 5 3.78 -8.82 -6.41
N MET A 6 2.74 -8.84 -5.58
CA MET A 6 1.43 -9.36 -5.94
C MET A 6 0.54 -8.23 -6.46
N GLN A 7 -0.24 -8.55 -7.49
CA GLN A 7 -1.28 -7.66 -7.98
C GLN A 7 -2.51 -7.73 -7.07
N ILE A 8 -2.94 -6.57 -6.57
CA ILE A 8 -4.20 -6.46 -5.83
C ILE A 8 -5.35 -6.52 -6.83
N ALA A 9 -6.35 -7.36 -6.56
CA ALA A 9 -7.48 -7.59 -7.47
C ALA A 9 -8.32 -6.31 -7.72
N ASP A 10 -8.54 -5.50 -6.67
CA ASP A 10 -9.18 -4.19 -6.78
C ASP A 10 -8.34 -3.12 -6.04
N PRO A 11 -7.37 -2.49 -6.74
CA PRO A 11 -6.47 -1.53 -6.12
C PRO A 11 -7.19 -0.22 -5.73
N LYS A 12 -8.35 0.09 -6.34
CA LYS A 12 -9.10 1.31 -6.04
C LYS A 12 -9.86 1.17 -4.73
N THR A 13 -10.59 0.07 -4.56
CA THR A 13 -11.28 -0.23 -3.30
C THR A 13 -10.29 -0.34 -2.15
N PHE A 14 -9.18 -1.04 -2.36
CA PHE A 14 -8.08 -1.10 -1.38
C PHE A 14 -7.57 0.29 -0.98
N ALA A 15 -7.30 1.17 -1.96
CA ALA A 15 -6.78 2.51 -1.68
C ALA A 15 -7.75 3.37 -0.85
N LEU A 16 -9.06 3.26 -1.11
CA LEU A 16 -10.09 3.98 -0.36
C LEU A 16 -10.23 3.47 1.08
N GLU A 17 -10.24 2.15 1.27
CA GLU A 17 -10.31 1.55 2.60
C GLU A 17 -9.05 1.86 3.42
N PHE A 18 -7.87 1.75 2.79
CA PHE A 18 -6.60 2.07 3.44
C PHE A 18 -6.48 3.55 3.80
N SER A 19 -7.08 4.45 3.00
CA SER A 19 -7.17 5.88 3.29
C SER A 19 -7.93 6.15 4.58
N LYS A 20 -9.13 5.57 4.71
CA LYS A 20 -9.96 5.66 5.93
C LYS A 20 -9.25 5.07 7.14
N PHE A 21 -8.70 3.88 7.01
CA PHE A 21 -7.94 3.22 8.08
C PHE A 21 -6.76 4.09 8.54
N GLY A 22 -5.99 4.65 7.60
CA GLY A 22 -4.86 5.53 7.93
C GLY A 22 -5.29 6.81 8.64
N ALA A 23 -6.41 7.42 8.23
CA ALA A 23 -6.98 8.60 8.86
C ALA A 23 -7.36 8.32 10.34
N GLU A 24 -8.06 7.22 10.57
CA GLU A 24 -8.47 6.76 11.92
C GLU A 24 -7.25 6.44 12.79
N LEU A 25 -6.31 5.64 12.27
CA LEU A 25 -5.12 5.22 13.00
C LEU A 25 -4.24 6.40 13.43
N LEU A 26 -4.11 7.41 12.57
CA LEU A 26 -3.26 8.59 12.83
C LEU A 26 -4.00 9.73 13.56
N GLY A 27 -5.32 9.62 13.73
CA GLY A 27 -6.15 10.71 14.28
C GLY A 27 -6.10 11.97 13.42
N LYS A 28 -5.99 11.83 12.09
CA LYS A 28 -5.92 12.94 11.14
C LYS A 28 -7.14 12.92 10.21
N PRO A 29 -7.62 14.09 9.75
CA PRO A 29 -8.65 14.13 8.71
C PRO A 29 -8.22 13.34 7.47
N GLU A 30 -9.14 12.56 6.89
CA GLU A 30 -8.87 11.77 5.68
C GLU A 30 -8.40 12.64 4.51
N ALA A 31 -8.82 13.91 4.46
CA ALA A 31 -8.36 14.88 3.46
C ALA A 31 -6.84 15.10 3.44
N TYR A 32 -6.11 14.71 4.49
CA TYR A 32 -4.64 14.77 4.55
C TYR A 32 -3.97 13.43 4.23
N ILE A 33 -4.73 12.38 3.98
CA ILE A 33 -4.21 11.05 3.64
C ILE A 33 -4.15 10.92 2.12
N THR A 34 -2.99 10.51 1.61
CA THR A 34 -2.81 10.15 0.21
C THR A 34 -2.28 8.72 0.13
N VAL A 35 -3.03 7.86 -0.54
CA VAL A 35 -2.64 6.46 -0.77
C VAL A 35 -2.19 6.28 -2.22
N GLN A 36 -1.02 5.65 -2.39
CA GLN A 36 -0.48 5.28 -3.69
C GLN A 36 -0.05 3.82 -3.63
N TYR A 37 -0.49 3.03 -4.62
CA TYR A 37 -0.13 1.63 -4.78
C TYR A 37 0.61 1.43 -6.10
N HIS A 38 1.69 0.67 -6.06
CA HIS A 38 2.48 0.27 -7.23
C HIS A 38 2.68 -1.25 -7.21
N HIS A 39 2.28 -1.92 -8.28
CA HIS A 39 2.64 -3.32 -8.52
C HIS A 39 4.05 -3.38 -9.12
N ASN A 40 4.91 -4.22 -8.56
CA ASN A 40 6.27 -4.44 -9.03
C ASN A 40 6.64 -5.93 -8.98
N GLU A 41 6.58 -6.59 -10.14
CA GLU A 41 6.88 -8.02 -10.30
C GLU A 41 8.34 -8.39 -9.97
N THR A 42 9.24 -7.42 -9.89
CA THR A 42 10.67 -7.64 -9.63
C THR A 42 11.09 -7.42 -8.18
N ILE A 43 10.12 -7.27 -7.27
CA ILE A 43 10.44 -7.18 -5.84
C ILE A 43 11.05 -8.51 -5.36
N THR A 44 12.15 -8.42 -4.62
CA THR A 44 12.75 -9.56 -3.91
C THR A 44 12.88 -9.25 -2.44
N PHE A 45 12.72 -10.26 -1.59
CA PHE A 45 12.92 -10.15 -0.16
C PHE A 45 13.66 -11.39 0.33
N GLY A 46 14.83 -11.21 0.95
CA GLY A 46 15.69 -12.34 1.32
C GLY A 46 16.23 -13.14 0.12
N GLY A 47 16.24 -12.54 -1.08
CA GLY A 47 16.72 -13.19 -2.31
C GLY A 47 15.70 -14.10 -3.00
N THR A 48 14.45 -14.14 -2.54
CA THR A 48 13.35 -14.87 -3.21
C THR A 48 12.32 -13.91 -3.81
N PHE A 49 11.48 -14.44 -4.71
CA PHE A 49 10.30 -13.77 -5.26
C PHE A 49 9.02 -14.16 -4.50
N ASP A 50 9.15 -14.65 -3.27
CA ASP A 50 7.99 -14.90 -2.43
C ASP A 50 7.22 -13.58 -2.21
N PRO A 51 5.90 -13.63 -2.02
CA PRO A 51 5.07 -12.47 -1.76
C PRO A 51 5.66 -11.47 -0.75
N ALA A 52 6.01 -10.28 -1.23
CA ALA A 52 6.58 -9.21 -0.42
C ALA A 52 6.00 -7.84 -0.81
N PHE A 53 6.06 -6.90 0.14
CA PHE A 53 5.72 -5.50 -0.10
C PHE A 53 6.63 -4.55 0.70
N THR A 54 6.72 -3.31 0.22
CA THR A 54 7.35 -2.19 0.92
C THR A 54 6.29 -1.12 1.18
N LEU A 55 6.17 -0.68 2.44
CA LEU A 55 5.30 0.42 2.84
C LEU A 55 6.16 1.63 3.25
N LYS A 56 5.92 2.77 2.59
CA LYS A 56 6.51 4.07 2.93
C LYS A 56 5.42 5.05 3.37
N ILE A 57 5.55 5.58 4.58
CA ILE A 57 4.71 6.64 5.15
C ILE A 57 5.56 7.91 5.23
N VAL A 58 5.04 9.05 4.75
CA VAL A 58 5.72 10.37 4.72
C VAL A 58 4.81 11.45 5.24
#